data_AF-A0A6B2DC00-F1
#
_entry.id   AF-A0A6B2DC00-F1
#
_cell.length_a   1.000
_cell.length_b   1.000
_cell.length_c   1.000
_cell.angle_alpha   90.00
_cell.angle_beta   90.00
_cell.angle_gamma   90.00
#
_symmetry.space_group_name_H-M   'P 1'
#
loop_
_entity.id
_entity.type
_entity.pdbx_description
1 polymer ?
#
loop_
_entity_poly.entity_id
_entity_poly.type
_entity_poly.pdbx_seq_one_letter_code
_entity_poly.pdbx_strand_id
1 'polypeptide(L)'
;MRRKQTALALALAAGMAFPVPAVASPAPQSDGQSVTLITGDRVRVLPGARGPAAVVVEPGPGRGGIGFLRETSTGGRKGDVTVVPADALPLLAAGRLDP
;
A
#
# COMPACT_ATOMS: atom_id res chain seq x y z
N MET A 1 -35.43 -50.38 51.99
CA MET A 1 -34.47 -50.95 51.02
C MET A 1 -33.56 -49.84 50.53
N ARG A 2 -32.24 -49.93 50.83
CA ARG A 2 -31.21 -48.95 50.42
C ARG A 2 -30.84 -49.17 48.95
N ARG A 3 -30.81 -48.12 48.14
CA ARG A 3 -30.06 -48.12 46.87
C ARG A 3 -29.24 -46.83 46.77
N LYS A 4 -27.92 -47.02 46.76
CA LYS A 4 -26.85 -46.02 46.61
C LYS A 4 -26.69 -45.68 45.13
N GLN A 5 -26.60 -44.42 44.75
CA GLN A 5 -26.13 -43.97 43.41
C GLN A 5 -25.37 -42.64 43.62
N THR A 6 -24.05 -42.71 43.77
CA THR A 6 -23.01 -42.43 42.74
C THR A 6 -22.97 -40.95 42.30
N ALA A 7 -21.95 -40.26 42.79
CA ALA A 7 -21.58 -38.89 42.44
C ALA A 7 -21.08 -38.78 41.00
N LEU A 8 -21.36 -37.66 40.35
CA LEU A 8 -20.70 -37.23 39.13
C LEU A 8 -20.33 -35.74 39.31
N ALA A 9 -19.06 -35.46 39.57
CA ALA A 9 -18.52 -34.11 39.60
C ALA A 9 -18.08 -33.74 38.18
N LEU A 10 -18.79 -32.82 37.54
CA LEU A 10 -18.45 -32.28 36.23
C LEU A 10 -17.61 -31.01 36.45
N ALA A 11 -16.30 -31.11 36.25
CA ALA A 11 -15.41 -29.94 36.27
C ALA A 11 -15.47 -29.25 34.90
N LEU A 12 -16.17 -28.12 34.82
CA LEU A 12 -16.15 -27.23 33.66
C LEU A 12 -14.85 -26.39 33.72
N ALA A 13 -13.84 -26.76 32.93
CA ALA A 13 -12.70 -25.90 32.65
C ALA A 13 -13.08 -24.94 31.52
N ALA A 14 -13.52 -23.73 31.87
CA ALA A 14 -13.75 -22.66 30.90
C ALA A 14 -12.38 -22.13 30.41
N GLY A 15 -12.02 -22.48 29.17
CA GLY A 15 -10.81 -21.99 28.52
C GLY A 15 -10.90 -20.49 28.24
N MET A 16 -10.00 -19.72 28.83
CA MET A 16 -9.87 -18.28 28.58
C MET A 16 -9.14 -18.09 27.24
N ALA A 17 -9.88 -17.69 26.21
CA ALA A 17 -9.32 -17.36 24.91
C ALA A 17 -8.71 -15.94 24.97
N PHE A 18 -7.39 -15.84 24.87
CA PHE A 18 -6.69 -14.56 24.71
C PHE A 18 -6.69 -14.14 23.23
N PRO A 19 -6.99 -12.88 22.90
CA PRO A 19 -6.92 -12.41 21.52
C PRO A 19 -5.47 -12.41 21.05
N VAL A 20 -5.18 -13.21 20.02
CA VAL A 20 -3.88 -13.21 19.34
C VAL A 20 -3.85 -12.02 18.37
N PRO A 21 -2.82 -11.14 18.41
CA PRO A 21 -2.70 -10.05 17.46
C PRO A 21 -2.53 -10.60 16.03
N ALA A 22 -3.40 -10.13 15.12
CA ALA A 22 -3.30 -10.48 13.72
C ALA A 22 -2.12 -9.75 13.08
N VAL A 23 -1.07 -10.49 12.72
CA VAL A 23 0.02 -10.01 11.87
C VAL A 23 -0.39 -10.19 10.42
N ALA A 24 -0.53 -9.07 9.69
CA ALA A 24 -0.79 -9.11 8.25
C ALA A 24 0.48 -9.55 7.51
N SER A 25 0.40 -10.64 6.74
CA SER A 25 1.47 -11.03 5.83
C SER A 25 1.57 -10.02 4.68
N PRO A 26 2.80 -9.65 4.26
CA PRO A 26 2.99 -8.80 3.09
C PRO A 26 2.40 -9.50 1.86
N ALA A 27 1.50 -8.81 1.16
CA ALA A 27 0.90 -9.31 -0.08
C ALA A 27 2.00 -9.48 -1.15
N PRO A 28 1.88 -10.48 -2.06
CA PRO A 28 2.81 -10.64 -3.16
C PRO A 28 2.88 -9.35 -3.98
N GLN A 29 4.08 -8.79 -4.11
CA GLN A 29 4.32 -7.58 -4.89
C GLN A 29 4.22 -7.98 -6.36
N SER A 30 3.19 -7.50 -7.06
CA SER A 30 3.16 -7.60 -8.53
C SER A 30 4.37 -6.85 -9.08
N ASP A 31 5.06 -7.42 -10.07
CA ASP A 31 6.18 -6.79 -10.79
C ASP A 31 5.70 -5.55 -11.54
N GLY A 32 5.60 -4.43 -10.83
CA GLY A 32 5.24 -3.13 -11.38
C GLY A 32 6.41 -2.50 -12.14
N GLN A 33 6.11 -1.48 -12.95
CA GLN A 33 7.16 -0.70 -13.61
C GLN A 33 7.78 0.28 -12.62
N SER A 34 9.10 0.41 -12.63
CA SER A 34 9.81 1.41 -11.83
C SER A 34 10.52 2.42 -12.73
N VAL A 35 10.34 3.71 -12.42
CA VAL A 35 10.96 4.83 -13.11
C VAL A 35 11.66 5.70 -12.08
N THR A 36 12.89 6.14 -12.38
CA THR A 36 13.59 7.13 -11.56
C THR A 36 13.45 8.50 -12.22
N LEU A 37 12.95 9.48 -11.47
CA LEU A 37 12.81 10.85 -11.92
C LEU A 37 14.17 11.54 -11.90
N ILE A 38 14.31 12.63 -12.67
CA ILE A 38 15.55 13.43 -12.70
C ILE A 38 15.92 14.02 -11.32
N THR A 39 14.92 14.19 -10.44
CA THR A 39 15.08 14.58 -9.03
C THR A 39 15.66 13.48 -8.13
N GLY A 40 15.83 12.27 -8.67
CA GLY A 40 16.31 11.09 -7.93
C GLY A 40 15.22 10.30 -7.21
N ASP A 41 13.96 10.70 -7.31
CA ASP A 41 12.84 9.94 -6.74
C ASP A 41 12.57 8.68 -7.55
N ARG A 42 12.16 7.62 -6.86
CA ARG A 42 11.74 6.38 -7.51
C ARG A 42 10.22 6.28 -7.49
N VAL A 43 9.62 6.17 -8.67
CA VAL A 43 8.20 5.91 -8.87
C VAL A 43 8.03 4.44 -9.21
N ARG A 44 7.08 3.77 -8.54
CA ARG A 44 6.64 2.41 -8.86
C ARG A 44 5.17 2.45 -9.26
N VAL A 45 4.87 1.96 -10.46
CA VAL A 45 3.53 1.83 -11.00
C VAL A 45 3.12 0.36 -10.90
N LEU A 46 2.18 0.08 -10.03
CA LEU A 46 1.67 -1.26 -9.77
C LEU A 46 0.39 -1.48 -10.58
N PRO A 47 0.26 -2.59 -11.31
CA PRO A 47 -0.97 -2.91 -12.03
C PRO A 47 -2.16 -3.01 -11.07
N GLY A 48 -3.25 -2.29 -11.38
CA GLY A 48 -4.49 -2.38 -10.62
C GLY A 48 -5.23 -3.68 -10.96
N ALA A 49 -5.64 -4.45 -9.95
CA ALA A 49 -6.32 -5.75 -10.17
C ALA A 49 -7.67 -5.62 -10.93
N ARG A 50 -8.35 -4.48 -10.82
CA ARG A 50 -9.68 -4.20 -11.43
C ARG A 50 -9.94 -2.71 -11.69
N GLY A 51 -8.91 -1.87 -11.65
CA GLY A 51 -9.04 -0.41 -11.62
C GLY A 51 -7.75 0.32 -12.04
N PRO A 52 -7.68 1.65 -11.84
CA PRO A 52 -6.49 2.43 -12.18
C PRO A 52 -5.24 1.90 -11.47
N ALA A 53 -4.09 2.06 -12.12
CA ALA A 53 -2.81 1.63 -11.57
C ALA A 53 -2.51 2.36 -10.25
N ALA A 54 -1.95 1.63 -9.30
CA ALA A 54 -1.51 2.23 -8.04
C ALA A 54 -0.10 2.81 -8.21
N VAL A 55 0.13 4.02 -7.71
CA VAL A 55 1.42 4.72 -7.82
C VAL A 55 2.03 4.87 -6.43
N VAL A 56 3.20 4.28 -6.25
CA VAL A 56 4.02 4.40 -5.04
C VAL A 56 5.23 5.25 -5.37
N VAL A 57 5.55 6.22 -4.51
CA VAL A 57 6.71 7.10 -4.69
C VAL A 57 7.63 6.94 -3.48
N GLU A 58 8.90 6.69 -3.77
CA GLU A 58 10.00 6.67 -2.82
C GLU A 58 10.84 7.93 -3.04
N PRO A 59 10.79 8.89 -2.09
CA PRO A 59 11.59 10.09 -2.20
C PRO A 59 13.08 9.77 -2.22
N GLY A 60 13.81 10.50 -3.06
CA GLY A 60 15.27 10.48 -3.03
C GLY A 60 15.85 11.05 -1.72
N PRO A 61 17.17 10.87 -1.49
CA PRO A 61 17.84 11.40 -0.30
C PRO A 61 17.57 12.89 -0.07
N GLY A 62 17.20 13.26 1.16
CA GLY A 62 16.91 14.65 1.53
C GLY A 62 15.58 15.21 1.01
N ARG A 63 14.77 14.42 0.30
CA ARG A 63 13.49 14.87 -0.28
C ARG A 63 12.25 14.37 0.48
N GLY A 64 12.44 13.96 1.73
CA GLY A 64 11.34 13.63 2.63
C GLY A 64 10.43 14.85 2.80
N GLY A 65 9.14 14.69 2.48
CA GLY A 65 8.14 15.76 2.60
C GLY A 65 7.88 16.57 1.33
N ILE A 66 8.57 16.29 0.21
CA ILE A 66 8.18 16.87 -1.08
C ILE A 66 6.87 16.24 -1.56
N GLY A 67 5.89 17.09 -1.88
CA GLY A 67 4.63 16.66 -2.47
C GLY A 67 4.76 16.27 -3.94
N PHE A 68 3.80 15.49 -4.44
CA PHE A 68 3.76 15.06 -5.83
C PHE A 68 2.36 15.30 -6.40
N LEU A 69 2.28 15.95 -7.56
CA LEU A 69 1.09 15.92 -8.38
C LEU A 69 1.05 14.57 -9.10
N ARG A 70 -0.06 13.86 -8.96
CA ARG A 70 -0.30 12.57 -9.57
C ARG A 70 -1.57 12.66 -10.37
N GLU A 71 -1.46 12.43 -11.66
CA GLU A 71 -2.62 12.32 -12.51
C GLU A 71 -2.60 10.93 -13.15
N THR A 72 -3.62 10.14 -12.82
CA THR A 72 -3.91 8.90 -13.54
C THR A 72 -4.99 9.25 -14.56
N SER A 73 -4.60 10.10 -15.51
CA SER A 73 -5.42 10.35 -16.68
C SER A 73 -5.31 9.14 -17.58
N THR A 74 -6.44 8.66 -18.07
CA THR A 74 -6.44 8.16 -19.44
C THR A 74 -5.96 9.34 -20.28
N GLY A 75 -4.66 9.45 -20.57
CA GLY A 75 -4.11 10.46 -21.46
C GLY A 75 -4.73 10.29 -22.85
N GLY A 76 -3.99 10.59 -23.92
CA GLY A 76 -4.43 10.18 -25.26
C GLY A 76 -4.79 8.68 -25.34
N ARG A 77 -4.29 7.86 -24.39
CA ARG A 77 -4.63 6.45 -24.19
C ARG A 77 -5.03 6.12 -22.75
N LYS A 78 -5.88 5.10 -22.60
CA LYS A 78 -6.39 4.61 -21.32
C LYS A 78 -5.27 3.97 -20.50
N GLY A 79 -4.99 4.53 -19.32
CA GLY A 79 -4.03 3.97 -18.35
C GLY A 79 -2.71 4.71 -18.21
N ASP A 80 -2.55 5.88 -18.84
CA ASP A 80 -1.34 6.69 -18.66
C ASP A 80 -1.23 7.21 -17.20
N VAL A 81 0.01 7.36 -16.73
CA VAL A 81 0.32 7.84 -15.38
C VAL A 81 1.32 8.97 -15.48
N THR A 82 0.95 10.14 -14.97
CA THR A 82 1.81 11.31 -14.87
C THR A 82 2.14 11.59 -13.41
N VAL A 83 3.42 11.72 -13.09
CA VAL A 83 3.91 12.05 -11.74
C VAL A 83 4.87 13.22 -11.83
N VAL A 84 4.52 14.31 -11.17
CA VAL A 84 5.31 15.54 -11.17
C VAL A 84 5.66 15.93 -9.73
N PRO A 85 6.95 16.02 -9.36
CA PRO A 85 7.38 16.59 -8.09
C PRO A 85 6.96 18.06 -7.94
N ALA A 86 6.53 18.49 -6.75
CA ALA A 86 6.03 19.85 -6.54
C ALA A 86 7.08 20.95 -6.81
N ASP A 87 8.36 20.65 -6.59
CA ASP A 87 9.51 21.50 -6.90
C ASP A 87 9.86 21.56 -8.39
N ALA A 88 9.43 20.57 -9.19
CA ALA A 88 9.59 20.54 -10.64
C ALA A 88 8.48 21.28 -11.39
N LEU A 89 7.30 21.48 -10.77
CA LEU A 89 6.18 22.23 -11.36
C LEU A 89 6.57 23.59 -11.96
N PRO A 90 7.30 24.48 -11.24
CA PRO A 90 7.68 25.78 -11.82
C PRO A 90 8.63 25.65 -13.01
N LEU A 91 9.46 24.60 -13.07
CA LEU A 91 10.38 24.36 -14.18
C LEU A 91 9.64 23.87 -15.43
N LEU A 92 8.66 22.99 -15.25
CA LEU A 92 7.76 22.56 -16.32
C LEU A 92 6.94 23.73 -16.84
N ALA A 93 6.35 24.54 -15.94
CA ALA A 93 5.57 25.72 -16.32
C ALA A 93 6.40 26.76 -17.08
N ALA A 94 7.70 26.88 -16.78
CA ALA A 94 8.62 27.76 -17.48
C ALA A 94 9.19 27.16 -18.78
N GLY A 95 8.80 25.94 -19.18
CA GLY A 95 9.33 25.25 -20.35
C GLY A 95 10.83 24.91 -20.23
N ARG A 96 11.33 24.81 -19.00
CA ARG A 96 12.74 24.48 -18.71
C ARG A 96 12.96 22.99 -18.52
N LEU A 97 11.90 22.24 -18.33
CA LEU A 97 11.87 20.78 -18.28
C LEU A 97 10.78 20.30 -19.24
N ASP A 98 11.05 19.19 -19.93
CA ASP A 98 10.07 18.56 -20.81
C ASP A 98 9.09 17.68 -19.99
N PRO A 99 7.78 17.69 -20.33
CA PRO A 99 6.76 16.87 -19.68
C PRO A 99 6.73 15.40 -20.14
#